data_AF-A0A939XIW1-F1
#
_entry.id   AF-A0A939XIW1-F1
#
_cell.length_a   1.000
_cell.length_b   1.000
_cell.length_c   1.000
_cell.angle_alpha   90.00
_cell.angle_beta   90.00
_cell.angle_gamma   90.00
#
_symmetry.space_group_name_H-M   'P 1'
#
loop_
_entity.id
_entity.type
_entity.pdbx_description
1 polymer ?
#
loop_
_entity_poly.entity_id
_entity_poly.type
_entity_poly.pdbx_seq_one_letter_code
_entity_poly.pdbx_strand_id
1 'polypeptide(L)'
;MQFKIQSPYKPTGDQPEAIEQICSAFRSGVDCATLLGVTGSGKTFTMANVIEQMQRPALILSHNKTLAAQLYGEFKSFFPDNAVEYFVSYYDYYQPEAYIPTTDTYIEKDLSINDEIDKLRLRATSALLSGRRDVVVISSVSCLYGIGNPEDFHDSTVTVTRGQTISRNKFLYALVDALYNRNETEFKRGTFRVKGDSIDIYLAYGEMACRVVFFGDEIESLELIDPISGATVEYLNEITIYPANNFVTTKERTRDAITQIQDDMMERVSYFNEIGRGLEAK
;
A
#
# COMPACT_ATOMS: atom_id res chain seq x y z
N MET A 1 19.24 4.22 -2.54
CA MET A 1 19.00 5.41 -1.68
C MET A 1 19.29 5.00 -0.24
N GLN A 2 19.80 5.92 0.58
CA GLN A 2 20.15 5.67 1.99
C GLN A 2 19.23 6.47 2.90
N PHE A 3 18.94 5.93 4.09
CA PHE A 3 18.29 6.70 5.15
C PHE A 3 19.19 7.86 5.56
N LYS A 4 18.62 9.06 5.69
CA LYS A 4 19.32 10.25 6.14
C LYS A 4 18.43 11.09 7.03
N ILE A 5 18.85 11.27 8.28
CA ILE A 5 18.16 12.13 9.24
C ILE A 5 18.43 13.59 8.89
N GLN A 6 17.36 14.37 8.84
CA GLN A 6 17.41 15.82 8.88
C GLN A 6 16.83 16.28 10.22
N SER A 7 17.71 16.78 11.10
CA SER A 7 17.31 17.27 12.41
C SER A 7 18.28 18.33 12.92
N PRO A 8 17.80 19.38 13.61
CA PRO A 8 18.67 20.29 14.34
C PRO A 8 19.27 19.64 15.60
N TYR A 9 18.74 18.50 16.03
CA TYR A 9 19.17 17.80 17.24
C TYR A 9 20.29 16.81 16.95
N LYS A 10 21.13 16.57 17.94
CA LYS A 10 22.09 15.46 17.95
C LYS A 10 21.76 14.53 19.12
N PRO A 11 22.10 13.24 19.05
CA PRO A 11 21.95 12.35 20.20
C PRO A 11 22.70 12.91 21.41
N THR A 12 22.02 13.01 22.55
CA THR A 12 22.58 13.54 23.81
C THR A 12 22.19 12.65 25.00
N GLY A 13 22.84 12.85 26.16
CA GLY A 13 22.63 12.01 27.33
C GLY A 13 23.01 10.55 27.04
N ASP A 14 22.12 9.62 27.39
CA ASP A 14 22.34 8.17 27.21
C ASP A 14 22.01 7.68 25.78
N GLN A 15 21.48 8.56 24.91
CA GLN A 15 21.08 8.16 23.55
C GLN A 15 22.25 7.62 22.70
N PRO A 16 23.46 8.23 22.67
CA PRO A 16 24.56 7.72 21.86
C PRO A 16 24.94 6.27 22.22
N GLU A 17 25.03 5.98 23.51
CA GLU A 17 25.37 4.64 24.01
C GLU A 17 24.25 3.63 23.67
N ALA A 18 22.98 4.00 23.88
CA ALA A 18 21.85 3.14 23.54
C ALA A 18 21.80 2.81 22.04
N ILE A 19 22.06 3.79 21.17
CA ILE A 19 22.12 3.58 19.71
C ILE A 19 23.25 2.60 19.37
N GLU A 20 24.46 2.81 19.91
CA GLU A 20 25.61 1.95 19.65
C GLU A 20 25.37 0.51 20.10
N GLN A 21 24.82 0.32 21.31
CA GLN A 21 24.52 -1.01 21.84
C GLN A 21 23.49 -1.75 20.97
N ILE A 22 22.40 -1.09 20.56
CA ILE A 22 21.38 -1.70 19.70
C ILE A 22 21.97 -2.06 18.32
N CYS A 23 22.71 -1.14 17.69
CA CYS A 23 23.35 -1.38 16.40
C CYS A 23 24.36 -2.54 16.48
N SER A 24 25.18 -2.57 17.54
CA SER A 24 26.17 -3.63 17.76
C SER A 24 25.52 -5.00 17.95
N ALA A 25 24.44 -5.08 18.75
CA ALA A 25 23.68 -6.31 18.96
C ALA A 25 23.12 -6.87 17.64
N PHE A 26 22.48 -6.03 16.81
CA PHE A 26 21.97 -6.50 15.53
C PHE A 26 23.08 -6.89 14.54
N ARG A 27 24.24 -6.20 14.55
CA ARG A 27 25.39 -6.55 13.71
C ARG A 27 26.08 -7.85 14.15
N SER A 28 25.99 -8.21 15.44
CA SER A 28 26.50 -9.48 15.96
C SER A 28 25.54 -10.66 15.77
N GLY A 29 24.38 -10.44 15.15
CA GLY A 29 23.40 -11.49 14.85
C GLY A 29 22.37 -11.73 15.95
N VAL A 30 22.22 -10.81 16.91
CA VAL A 30 21.12 -10.89 17.89
C VAL A 30 19.80 -10.55 17.18
N ASP A 31 18.79 -11.42 17.33
CA ASP A 31 17.49 -11.22 16.69
C ASP A 31 16.60 -10.20 17.42
N CYS A 32 16.74 -10.11 18.75
CA CYS A 32 15.86 -9.31 19.62
C CYS A 32 16.67 -8.41 20.57
N ALA A 33 16.33 -7.12 20.58
CA ALA A 33 16.89 -6.15 21.52
C ALA A 33 15.76 -5.30 22.15
N THR A 34 15.92 -4.92 23.42
CA THR A 34 14.93 -4.15 24.17
C THR A 34 15.51 -2.82 24.62
N LEU A 35 14.93 -1.70 24.13
CA LEU A 35 15.27 -0.35 24.61
C LEU A 35 14.44 0.00 25.85
N LEU A 36 15.05 -0.05 27.03
CA LEU A 36 14.44 0.37 28.29
C LEU A 36 14.54 1.89 28.48
N GLY A 37 13.71 2.64 27.76
CA GLY A 37 13.71 4.11 27.80
C GLY A 37 12.60 4.71 28.66
N VAL A 38 12.95 5.61 29.60
CA VAL A 38 11.98 6.38 30.39
C VAL A 38 11.13 7.31 29.51
N THR A 39 9.97 7.75 30.00
CA THR A 39 9.13 8.72 29.27
C THR A 39 9.88 10.04 29.10
N GLY A 40 9.80 10.62 27.89
CA GLY A 40 10.50 11.88 27.57
C GLY A 40 11.97 11.74 27.19
N SER A 41 12.56 10.53 27.21
CA SER A 41 13.98 10.33 26.87
C SER A 41 14.33 10.43 25.37
N GLY A 42 13.35 10.73 24.50
CA GLY A 42 13.55 10.82 23.06
C GLY A 42 13.66 9.48 22.33
N LYS A 43 12.93 8.45 22.78
CA LYS A 43 12.95 7.09 22.19
C LYS A 43 12.77 7.06 20.68
N THR A 44 11.89 7.88 20.10
CA THR A 44 11.70 7.95 18.65
C THR A 44 12.99 8.37 17.95
N PHE A 45 13.67 9.41 18.46
CA PHE A 45 14.91 9.90 17.88
C PHE A 45 16.05 8.89 18.01
N THR A 46 16.13 8.17 19.15
CA THR A 46 17.04 7.02 19.31
C THR A 46 16.80 5.98 18.21
N MET A 47 15.55 5.57 17.98
CA MET A 47 15.23 4.57 16.96
C MET A 47 15.43 5.08 15.53
N ALA A 48 15.22 6.37 15.26
CA ALA A 48 15.56 6.98 13.99
C ALA A 48 17.07 6.85 13.70
N ASN A 49 17.93 7.16 14.67
CA ASN A 49 19.37 7.01 14.52
C ASN A 49 19.78 5.54 14.33
N VAL A 50 19.11 4.58 14.99
CA VAL A 50 19.33 3.15 14.74
C VAL A 50 18.98 2.79 13.29
N ILE A 51 17.85 3.26 12.75
CA ILE A 51 17.45 3.02 11.36
C ILE A 51 18.47 3.62 10.37
N GLU A 52 18.92 4.85 10.61
CA GLU A 52 19.95 5.50 9.81
C GLU A 52 21.29 4.74 9.86
N GLN A 53 21.72 4.23 11.03
CA GLN A 53 22.98 3.47 11.10
C GLN A 53 22.91 2.06 10.54
N MET A 54 21.72 1.45 10.56
CA MET A 54 21.51 0.08 10.07
C MET A 54 21.19 0.02 8.58
N GLN A 55 20.67 1.10 7.99
CA GLN A 55 20.36 1.18 6.55
C GLN A 55 19.46 0.02 6.06
N ARG A 56 18.46 -0.34 6.86
CA ARG A 56 17.50 -1.43 6.58
C ARG A 56 16.07 -0.88 6.60
N PRO A 57 15.19 -1.33 5.68
CA PRO A 57 13.77 -1.04 5.79
C PRO A 57 13.26 -1.42 7.18
N ALA A 58 12.37 -0.60 7.75
CA ALA A 58 11.89 -0.78 9.11
C ALA A 58 10.36 -0.77 9.16
N LEU A 59 9.80 -1.67 9.95
CA LEU A 59 8.38 -1.69 10.32
C LEU A 59 8.27 -1.32 11.79
N ILE A 60 7.52 -0.25 12.08
CA ILE A 60 7.27 0.22 13.45
C ILE A 60 5.81 -0.08 13.79
N LEU A 61 5.60 -0.96 14.76
CA LEU A 61 4.27 -1.36 15.21
C LEU A 61 3.81 -0.52 16.39
N SER A 62 2.64 0.11 16.24
CA SER A 62 1.93 0.81 17.29
C SER A 62 0.65 0.08 17.65
N HIS A 63 0.34 0.00 18.95
CA HIS A 63 -0.87 -0.64 19.45
C HIS A 63 -2.15 0.17 19.18
N ASN A 64 -2.05 1.45 18.82
CA ASN A 64 -3.20 2.29 18.51
C ASN A 64 -2.94 3.28 17.36
N LYS A 65 -4.01 3.78 16.72
CA LYS A 65 -3.94 4.69 15.57
C LYS A 65 -3.38 6.08 15.95
N THR A 66 -3.67 6.58 17.15
CA THR A 66 -3.21 7.91 17.60
C THR A 66 -1.69 7.98 17.70
N LEU A 67 -1.07 7.02 18.38
CA LEU A 67 0.37 6.92 18.51
C LEU A 67 1.03 6.59 17.15
N ALA A 68 0.37 5.79 16.31
CA ALA A 68 0.87 5.53 14.95
C ALA A 68 0.95 6.83 14.14
N ALA A 69 -0.07 7.69 14.21
CA ALA A 69 -0.08 8.98 13.52
C ALA A 69 1.00 9.93 14.07
N GLN A 70 1.20 9.96 15.39
CA GLN A 70 2.28 10.74 16.02
C GLN A 70 3.66 10.30 15.52
N LEU A 71 3.93 8.99 15.56
CA LEU A 71 5.18 8.41 15.06
C LEU A 71 5.36 8.70 13.58
N TYR A 72 4.30 8.57 12.76
CA TYR A 72 4.36 8.92 11.34
C TYR A 72 4.79 10.38 11.11
N GLY A 73 4.23 11.33 11.87
CA GLY A 73 4.61 12.74 11.81
C GLY A 73 6.07 13.00 12.25
N GLU A 74 6.51 12.36 13.34
CA GLU A 74 7.89 12.46 13.83
C GLU A 74 8.88 11.88 12.82
N PHE A 75 8.65 10.67 12.32
CA PHE A 75 9.51 10.02 11.34
C PHE A 75 9.53 10.77 10.00
N LYS A 76 8.40 11.32 9.53
CA LYS A 76 8.37 12.19 8.34
C LYS A 76 9.25 13.42 8.51
N SER A 77 9.27 13.99 9.72
CA SER A 77 10.11 15.15 10.04
C SER A 77 11.59 14.79 10.13
N PHE A 78 11.92 13.60 10.66
CA PHE A 78 13.30 13.11 10.69
C PHE A 78 13.82 12.66 9.32
N PHE A 79 12.99 12.08 8.46
CA PHE A 79 13.38 11.54 7.16
C PHE A 79 12.57 12.14 6.01
N PRO A 80 12.70 13.46 5.74
CA PRO A 80 11.88 14.13 4.72
C PRO A 80 12.16 13.64 3.29
N ASP A 81 13.37 13.14 3.02
CA ASP A 81 13.80 12.66 1.70
C ASP A 81 13.61 11.13 1.50
N ASN A 82 13.19 10.41 2.54
CA ASN A 82 12.98 8.95 2.47
C ASN A 82 11.49 8.58 2.48
N ALA A 83 11.20 7.33 2.13
CA ALA A 83 9.84 6.82 2.10
C ALA A 83 9.35 6.45 3.51
N VAL A 84 8.88 7.44 4.25
CA VAL A 84 8.11 7.21 5.48
C VAL A 84 6.65 7.01 5.10
N GLU A 85 6.09 5.87 5.46
CA GLU A 85 4.78 5.40 5.00
C GLU A 85 3.89 5.00 6.18
N TYR A 86 2.57 5.00 5.95
CA TYR A 86 1.57 4.80 6.99
C TYR A 86 0.61 3.67 6.63
N PHE A 87 0.49 2.67 7.52
CA PHE A 87 -0.28 1.45 7.25
C PHE A 87 -1.16 1.05 8.43
N VAL A 88 -2.38 1.57 8.49
CA VAL A 88 -3.37 1.20 9.50
C VAL A 88 -4.67 0.75 8.85
N SER A 89 -5.64 0.29 9.64
CA SER A 89 -6.98 0.02 9.12
C SER A 89 -7.55 1.30 8.49
N TYR A 90 -7.89 1.19 7.21
CA TYR A 90 -8.63 2.17 6.42
C TYR A 90 -10.12 2.27 6.74
N TYR A 91 -10.63 1.48 7.70
CA TYR A 91 -12.01 1.63 8.12
C TYR A 91 -12.13 2.75 9.16
N ASP A 92 -13.01 3.70 8.89
CA ASP A 92 -13.51 4.67 9.89
C ASP A 92 -14.54 4.00 10.81
N TYR A 93 -15.35 3.11 10.23
CA TYR A 93 -16.28 2.25 10.94
C TYR A 93 -16.21 0.84 10.35
N TYR A 94 -16.27 -0.18 11.21
CA TYR A 94 -16.29 -1.57 10.79
C TYR A 94 -17.10 -2.43 11.78
N GLN A 95 -18.11 -3.11 11.25
CA GLN A 95 -18.86 -4.16 11.90
C GLN A 95 -18.59 -5.47 11.15
N PRO A 96 -17.99 -6.48 11.81
CA PRO A 96 -17.83 -7.78 11.19
C PRO A 96 -19.18 -8.46 11.02
N GLU A 97 -19.27 -9.31 10.00
CA GLU A 97 -20.35 -10.28 9.90
C GLU A 97 -20.28 -11.24 11.08
N ALA A 98 -21.42 -11.49 11.73
CA ALA A 98 -21.50 -12.41 12.85
C ALA A 98 -22.89 -13.03 12.97
N TYR A 99 -22.95 -14.23 13.53
CA TYR A 99 -24.19 -14.88 13.93
C TYR A 99 -24.16 -15.14 15.44
N ILE A 100 -25.20 -14.71 16.15
CA ILE A 100 -25.34 -14.87 17.61
C ILE A 100 -26.37 -15.97 17.88
N PRO A 101 -25.94 -17.19 18.26
CA PRO A 101 -26.86 -18.32 18.39
C PRO A 101 -27.89 -18.18 19.51
N THR A 102 -27.56 -17.48 20.59
CA THR A 102 -28.44 -17.33 21.76
C THR A 102 -29.66 -16.47 21.49
N THR A 103 -29.58 -15.58 20.49
CA THR A 103 -30.66 -14.66 20.12
C THR A 103 -31.14 -14.89 18.69
N ASP A 104 -30.61 -15.92 18.02
CA ASP A 104 -30.90 -16.22 16.61
C ASP A 104 -30.78 -14.97 15.73
N THR A 105 -29.67 -14.24 15.89
CA THR A 105 -29.46 -12.94 15.24
C THR A 105 -28.28 -12.99 14.30
N TYR A 106 -28.54 -12.72 13.03
CA TYR A 106 -27.52 -12.45 12.04
C TYR A 106 -27.21 -10.95 12.00
N ILE A 107 -25.93 -10.62 12.06
CA ILE A 107 -25.40 -9.27 11.99
C ILE A 107 -24.67 -9.16 10.66
N GLU A 108 -25.22 -8.35 9.76
CA GLU A 108 -24.58 -8.06 8.48
C GLU A 108 -23.28 -7.27 8.67
N LYS A 109 -22.35 -7.51 7.76
CA LYS A 109 -21.14 -6.69 7.62
C LYS A 109 -21.54 -5.29 7.20
N ASP A 110 -21.08 -4.30 7.96
CA ASP A 110 -21.23 -2.89 7.62
C ASP A 110 -19.90 -2.17 7.84
N LEU A 111 -19.56 -1.22 6.96
CA LEU A 111 -18.27 -0.54 6.99
C LEU A 111 -18.31 0.82 6.31
N SER A 112 -17.36 1.66 6.70
CA SER A 112 -17.03 2.91 6.02
C SER A 112 -15.53 3.00 5.80
N ILE A 113 -15.12 3.27 4.57
CA ILE A 113 -13.72 3.36 4.16
C ILE A 113 -13.28 4.82 4.16
N ASN A 114 -12.07 5.04 4.67
CA ASN A 114 -11.35 6.29 4.60
C ASN A 114 -10.39 6.29 3.41
N ASP A 115 -10.74 7.03 2.36
CA ASP A 115 -9.97 7.08 1.10
C ASP A 115 -8.52 7.58 1.29
N GLU A 116 -8.30 8.46 2.26
CA GLU A 116 -6.95 8.97 2.54
C GLU A 116 -6.07 7.90 3.17
N ILE A 117 -6.60 7.09 4.09
CA ILE A 117 -5.87 5.95 4.66
C ILE A 117 -5.65 4.87 3.61
N ASP A 118 -6.63 4.59 2.75
CA ASP A 118 -6.46 3.59 1.69
C ASP A 118 -5.34 3.96 0.70
N LYS A 119 -5.30 5.23 0.27
CA LYS A 119 -4.17 5.78 -0.49
C LYS A 119 -2.86 5.53 0.24
N LEU A 120 -2.77 5.87 1.53
CA LEU A 120 -1.52 5.73 2.29
C LEU A 120 -1.07 4.27 2.39
N ARG A 121 -2.02 3.33 2.51
CA ARG A 121 -1.73 1.88 2.49
C ARG A 121 -1.17 1.45 1.14
N LEU A 122 -1.81 1.87 0.04
CA LEU A 122 -1.36 1.56 -1.31
C LEU A 122 0.00 2.21 -1.62
N ARG A 123 0.25 3.40 -1.09
CA ARG A 123 1.55 4.06 -1.18
C ARG A 123 2.63 3.30 -0.43
N ALA A 124 2.33 2.76 0.75
CA ALA A 124 3.26 1.93 1.52
C ALA A 124 3.65 0.65 0.77
N THR A 125 2.69 -0.06 0.19
CA THR A 125 2.94 -1.29 -0.58
C THR A 125 3.69 -1.00 -1.87
N SER A 126 3.29 0.02 -2.62
CA SER A 126 3.99 0.48 -3.82
C SER A 126 5.44 0.87 -3.52
N ALA A 127 5.69 1.56 -2.41
CA ALA A 127 7.05 1.94 -1.99
C ALA A 127 7.92 0.71 -1.70
N LEU A 128 7.39 -0.30 -1.01
CA LEU A 128 8.11 -1.56 -0.74
C LEU A 128 8.40 -2.36 -2.01
N LEU A 129 7.44 -2.41 -2.95
CA LEU A 129 7.56 -3.18 -4.19
C LEU A 129 8.38 -2.46 -5.28
N SER A 130 8.62 -1.15 -5.12
CA SER A 130 9.49 -0.37 -6.02
C SER A 130 10.97 -0.76 -6.00
N GLY A 131 11.38 -1.64 -5.08
CA GLY A 131 12.79 -2.00 -4.86
C GLY A 131 13.59 -0.98 -4.04
N ARG A 132 12.97 0.13 -3.60
CA ARG A 132 13.59 1.06 -2.64
C ARG A 132 13.83 0.36 -1.31
N ARG A 133 14.96 0.69 -0.68
CA ARG A 133 15.37 0.13 0.63
C ARG A 133 15.28 1.13 1.78
N ASP A 134 15.03 2.40 1.46
CA ASP A 134 14.91 3.49 2.40
C ASP A 134 13.44 3.73 2.79
N VAL A 135 12.75 2.65 3.18
CA VAL A 135 11.32 2.65 3.55
C VAL A 135 11.14 2.39 5.05
N VAL A 136 10.44 3.30 5.75
CA VAL A 136 9.94 3.09 7.11
C VAL A 136 8.43 3.05 7.07
N VAL A 137 7.82 1.94 7.48
CA VAL A 137 6.37 1.81 7.58
C VAL A 137 5.95 1.92 9.04
N ILE A 138 5.11 2.89 9.35
CA ILE A 138 4.45 3.00 10.65
C ILE A 138 3.10 2.31 10.54
N SER A 139 2.88 1.26 11.34
CA SER A 139 1.72 0.40 11.20
C SER A 139 1.02 0.13 12.53
N SER A 140 -0.27 -0.18 12.46
CA SER A 140 -0.96 -0.89 13.54
C SER A 140 -0.83 -2.40 13.35
N VAL A 141 -1.60 -3.20 14.10
CA VAL A 141 -1.75 -4.65 13.84
C VAL A 141 -2.32 -4.97 12.44
N SER A 142 -2.73 -3.96 11.67
CA SER A 142 -3.20 -4.15 10.29
C SER A 142 -2.17 -4.82 9.38
N CYS A 143 -0.87 -4.72 9.65
CA CYS A 143 0.17 -5.42 8.88
C CYS A 143 0.17 -6.95 9.06
N LEU A 144 -0.60 -7.46 10.03
CA LEU A 144 -0.75 -8.90 10.27
C LEU A 144 -1.96 -9.48 9.51
N TYR A 145 -2.80 -8.63 8.92
CA TYR A 145 -3.97 -9.04 8.16
C TYR A 145 -3.61 -9.30 6.69
N GLY A 146 -4.41 -10.15 6.05
CA GLY A 146 -4.22 -10.51 4.65
C GLY A 146 -4.20 -9.30 3.72
N ILE A 147 -3.30 -9.37 2.74
CA ILE A 147 -3.18 -8.44 1.61
C ILE A 147 -3.04 -9.27 0.33
N GLY A 148 -3.24 -8.67 -0.84
CA GLY A 148 -3.03 -9.35 -2.12
C GLY A 148 -1.63 -9.95 -2.25
N ASN A 149 -1.52 -11.01 -3.05
CA ASN A 149 -0.22 -11.65 -3.30
C ASN A 149 0.73 -10.62 -3.95
N PRO A 150 1.94 -10.39 -3.39
CA PRO A 150 2.94 -9.51 -3.98
C PRO A 150 3.26 -9.81 -5.46
N GLU A 151 3.24 -11.09 -5.85
CA GLU A 151 3.44 -11.50 -7.25
C GLU A 151 2.32 -10.98 -8.14
N ASP A 152 1.05 -11.16 -7.75
CA ASP A 152 -0.11 -10.69 -8.53
C ASP A 152 -0.12 -9.15 -8.65
N PHE A 153 0.32 -8.46 -7.60
CA PHE A 153 0.48 -7.00 -7.60
C PHE A 153 1.58 -6.56 -8.58
N HIS A 154 2.71 -7.27 -8.60
CA HIS A 154 3.80 -7.01 -9.53
C HIS A 154 3.38 -7.29 -10.98
N ASP A 155 2.71 -8.42 -11.24
CA ASP A 155 2.24 -8.81 -12.58
C ASP A 155 1.20 -7.84 -13.16
N SER A 156 0.46 -7.16 -12.29
CA SER A 156 -0.54 -6.17 -12.67
C SER A 156 0.01 -4.74 -12.70
N THR A 157 1.32 -4.57 -12.55
CA THR A 157 2.00 -3.27 -12.65
C THR A 157 2.24 -2.91 -14.12
N VAL A 158 1.95 -1.66 -14.49
CA VAL A 158 2.12 -1.17 -15.85
C VAL A 158 3.32 -0.24 -15.93
N THR A 159 4.41 -0.72 -16.54
CA THR A 159 5.59 0.12 -16.82
C THR A 159 5.58 0.59 -18.27
N VAL A 160 5.79 1.90 -18.46
CA VAL A 160 5.93 2.49 -19.78
C VAL A 160 7.15 3.41 -19.86
N THR A 161 7.78 3.41 -21.04
CA THR A 161 8.98 4.21 -21.33
C THR A 161 8.73 5.09 -22.53
N ARG A 162 9.30 6.29 -22.54
CA ARG A 162 9.29 7.18 -23.70
C ARG A 162 9.94 6.48 -24.91
N GLY A 163 9.31 6.58 -26.08
CA GLY A 163 9.72 5.90 -27.31
C GLY A 163 9.26 4.44 -27.42
N GLN A 164 8.53 3.92 -26.42
CA GLN A 164 7.98 2.57 -26.50
C GLN A 164 6.87 2.51 -27.55
N THR A 165 6.93 1.50 -28.42
CA THR A 165 5.84 1.17 -29.34
C THR A 165 4.80 0.29 -28.64
N ILE A 166 3.63 0.85 -28.34
CA ILE A 166 2.49 0.17 -27.74
C ILE A 166 1.20 0.79 -28.25
N SER A 167 0.27 -0.04 -28.73
CA SER A 167 -1.02 0.47 -29.16
C SER A 167 -1.82 1.02 -27.99
N ARG A 168 -2.51 2.13 -28.22
CA ARG A 168 -3.33 2.80 -27.19
C ARG A 168 -4.31 1.84 -26.51
N ASN A 169 -5.00 1.01 -27.29
CA ASN A 169 -5.96 0.05 -26.73
C ASN A 169 -5.29 -0.96 -25.80
N LYS A 170 -4.09 -1.45 -26.15
CA LYS A 170 -3.34 -2.37 -25.28
C LYS A 170 -2.96 -1.70 -23.96
N PHE A 171 -2.53 -0.45 -24.00
CA PHE A 171 -2.24 0.33 -22.79
C PHE A 171 -3.51 0.55 -21.93
N LEU A 172 -4.65 0.87 -22.54
CA LEU A 172 -5.92 1.01 -21.83
C LEU A 172 -6.36 -0.30 -21.15
N TYR A 173 -6.23 -1.45 -21.82
CA TYR A 173 -6.52 -2.74 -21.20
C TYR A 173 -5.59 -3.04 -20.03
N ALA A 174 -4.30 -2.70 -20.14
CA ALA A 174 -3.35 -2.87 -19.05
C ALA A 174 -3.74 -2.01 -17.82
N LEU A 175 -4.22 -0.77 -18.02
CA LEU A 175 -4.72 0.06 -16.92
C LEU A 175 -5.96 -0.55 -16.24
N VAL A 176 -6.88 -1.12 -17.03
CA VAL A 176 -8.07 -1.79 -16.49
C VAL A 176 -7.68 -3.06 -15.72
N ASP A 177 -6.74 -3.85 -16.24
CA ASP A 177 -6.23 -5.03 -15.54
C ASP A 177 -5.48 -4.64 -14.25
N ALA A 178 -4.87 -3.44 -14.21
CA ALA A 178 -4.34 -2.81 -13.00
C ALA A 178 -5.41 -2.13 -12.11
N LEU A 179 -6.69 -2.42 -12.33
CA LEU A 179 -7.85 -1.93 -11.58
C LEU A 179 -8.14 -0.41 -11.67
N TYR A 180 -7.60 0.27 -12.68
CA TYR A 180 -7.99 1.66 -12.94
C TYR A 180 -9.29 1.72 -13.74
N ASN A 181 -10.12 2.71 -13.40
CA ASN A 181 -11.41 2.92 -14.05
C ASN A 181 -11.34 4.07 -15.07
N ARG A 182 -11.89 3.87 -16.27
CA ARG A 182 -12.06 4.98 -17.22
C ARG A 182 -13.16 5.91 -16.73
N ASN A 183 -12.84 7.18 -16.53
CA ASN A 183 -13.83 8.19 -16.17
C ASN A 183 -13.47 9.55 -16.79
N GLU A 184 -14.31 10.02 -17.72
CA GLU A 184 -14.08 11.29 -18.42
C GLU A 184 -14.63 12.51 -17.67
N THR A 185 -15.61 12.29 -16.78
CA THR A 185 -16.32 13.34 -16.05
C THR A 185 -15.63 13.66 -14.73
N GLU A 186 -15.31 12.63 -13.94
CA GLU A 186 -14.72 12.76 -12.61
C GLU A 186 -13.30 12.19 -12.62
N PHE A 187 -12.30 13.06 -12.61
CA PHE A 187 -10.88 12.68 -12.59
C PHE A 187 -10.39 12.59 -11.14
N LYS A 188 -10.49 11.40 -10.55
CA LYS A 188 -10.07 11.08 -9.18
C LYS A 188 -9.03 9.97 -9.16
N ARG A 189 -8.39 9.74 -8.01
CA ARG A 189 -7.39 8.67 -7.83
C ARG A 189 -7.93 7.32 -8.29
N GLY A 190 -7.09 6.52 -8.95
CA GLY A 190 -7.49 5.22 -9.50
C GLY A 190 -8.33 5.33 -10.77
N THR A 191 -8.39 6.50 -11.41
CA THR A 191 -9.08 6.68 -12.69
C THR A 191 -8.13 7.16 -13.79
N PHE A 192 -8.52 6.92 -15.04
CA PHE A 192 -7.88 7.52 -16.20
C PHE A 192 -8.91 8.10 -17.16
N ARG A 193 -8.47 9.06 -17.99
CA ARG A 193 -9.28 9.67 -19.05
C ARG A 193 -8.47 9.81 -20.32
N VAL A 194 -9.17 9.79 -21.45
CA VAL A 194 -8.57 9.91 -22.79
C VAL A 194 -8.91 11.27 -23.36
N LYS A 195 -7.90 12.03 -23.79
CA LYS A 195 -8.03 13.36 -24.38
C LYS A 195 -7.23 13.45 -25.67
N GLY A 196 -7.90 13.20 -26.81
CA GLY A 196 -7.23 13.13 -28.10
C GLY A 196 -6.20 12.01 -28.10
N ASP A 197 -4.92 12.38 -28.21
CA ASP A 197 -3.77 11.47 -28.21
C ASP A 197 -3.08 11.35 -26.86
N SER A 198 -3.60 12.03 -25.84
CA SER A 198 -3.11 11.92 -24.46
C SER A 198 -4.02 11.07 -23.59
N ILE A 199 -3.42 10.35 -22.64
CA ILE A 199 -4.11 9.60 -21.59
C ILE A 199 -3.60 10.14 -20.26
N ASP A 200 -4.51 10.76 -19.49
CA ASP A 200 -4.22 11.20 -18.12
C ASP A 200 -4.63 10.07 -17.16
N ILE A 201 -3.75 9.65 -16.27
CA ILE A 201 -3.97 8.64 -15.22
C ILE A 201 -3.72 9.28 -13.86
N TYR A 202 -4.73 9.30 -12.98
CA TYR A 202 -4.53 9.75 -11.61
C TYR A 202 -4.07 8.56 -10.75
N LEU A 203 -2.78 8.54 -10.41
CA LEU A 203 -2.14 7.49 -9.62
C LEU A 203 -2.87 7.28 -8.29
N ALA A 204 -3.23 6.02 -7.99
CA ALA A 204 -4.03 5.70 -6.81
C ALA A 204 -3.28 5.92 -5.47
N TYR A 205 -1.95 5.84 -5.50
CA TYR A 205 -1.06 5.95 -4.35
C TYR A 205 -0.41 7.33 -4.18
N GLY A 206 -0.72 8.28 -5.07
CA GLY A 206 -0.03 9.57 -5.17
C GLY A 206 -0.97 10.77 -5.18
N GLU A 207 -0.37 11.96 -5.09
CA GLU A 207 -1.08 13.23 -5.29
C GLU A 207 -1.03 13.70 -6.75
N MET A 208 -0.06 13.20 -7.52
CA MET A 208 0.15 13.59 -8.90
C MET A 208 -0.54 12.62 -9.85
N ALA A 209 -0.91 13.12 -11.02
CA ALA A 209 -1.32 12.31 -12.15
C ALA A 209 -0.17 12.15 -13.14
N CYS A 210 -0.23 11.13 -13.97
CA CYS A 210 0.65 10.94 -15.11
C CYS A 210 -0.12 11.25 -16.40
N ARG A 211 0.53 11.92 -17.35
CA ARG A 211 0.05 12.05 -18.73
C ARG A 211 0.98 11.28 -19.65
N VAL A 212 0.38 10.40 -20.45
CA VAL A 212 1.05 9.64 -21.51
C VAL A 212 0.56 10.18 -22.84
N VAL A 213 1.45 10.79 -23.64
CA VAL A 213 1.12 11.33 -24.97
C VAL A 213 1.59 10.37 -26.03
N PHE A 214 0.70 10.04 -26.97
CA PHE A 214 0.96 9.12 -28.07
C PHE A 214 1.14 9.87 -29.39
N PHE A 215 2.03 9.36 -30.22
CA PHE A 215 2.08 9.66 -31.64
C PHE A 215 1.86 8.36 -32.42
N GLY A 216 0.61 8.13 -32.85
CA GLY A 216 0.19 6.83 -33.37
C GLY A 216 0.26 5.75 -32.28
N ASP A 217 1.14 4.76 -32.47
CA ASP A 217 1.39 3.66 -31.53
C ASP A 217 2.72 3.83 -30.76
N GLU A 218 3.32 5.02 -30.76
CA GLU A 218 4.54 5.33 -29.99
C GLU A 218 4.24 6.30 -28.85
N ILE A 219 4.83 6.06 -27.68
CA ILE A 219 4.77 7.01 -26.55
C ILE A 219 5.76 8.15 -26.80
N GLU A 220 5.26 9.33 -27.13
CA GLU A 220 6.05 10.52 -27.45
C GLU A 220 6.59 11.21 -26.18
N SER A 221 5.73 11.36 -25.16
CA SER A 221 6.09 11.97 -23.88
C SER A 221 5.42 11.27 -22.69
N LEU A 222 6.12 11.31 -21.56
CA LEU A 222 5.61 10.97 -20.24
C LEU A 222 5.77 12.19 -19.34
N GLU A 223 4.69 12.57 -18.69
CA GLU A 223 4.62 13.80 -17.90
C GLU A 223 4.01 13.50 -16.54
N LEU A 224 4.60 14.05 -15.49
CA LEU A 224 3.95 14.17 -14.19
C LEU A 224 3.15 15.48 -14.20
N ILE A 225 1.86 15.42 -13.90
CA ILE A 225 0.96 16.57 -13.95
C ILE A 225 0.25 16.77 -12.61
N ASP A 226 -0.06 18.01 -12.30
CA ASP A 226 -1.03 18.34 -11.25
C ASP A 226 -2.44 17.93 -11.72
N PRO A 227 -3.18 17.11 -10.97
CA PRO A 227 -4.45 16.53 -11.44
C PRO A 227 -5.59 17.56 -11.54
N ILE A 228 -5.46 18.70 -10.86
CA ILE A 228 -6.50 19.75 -10.79
C ILE A 228 -6.32 20.74 -11.94
N SER A 229 -5.14 21.35 -12.03
CA SER A 229 -4.79 22.35 -13.04
C SER A 229 -4.41 21.72 -14.39
N GLY A 230 -3.94 20.47 -14.39
CA GLY A 230 -3.43 19.78 -15.58
C GLY A 230 -2.05 20.26 -16.04
N ALA A 231 -1.38 21.11 -15.23
CA ALA A 231 -0.07 21.65 -15.52
C ALA A 231 1.02 20.58 -15.36
N THR A 232 1.95 20.54 -16.32
CA THR A 232 3.11 19.66 -16.27
C THR A 232 4.09 20.13 -15.21
N VAL A 233 4.41 19.23 -14.29
CA VAL A 233 5.37 19.42 -13.20
C VAL A 233 6.76 18.95 -13.64
N GLU A 234 6.83 17.79 -14.28
CA GLU A 234 8.09 17.13 -14.66
C GLU A 234 7.90 16.25 -15.90
N TYR A 235 8.94 16.14 -16.73
CA TYR A 235 9.00 15.16 -17.82
C TYR A 235 9.78 13.93 -17.38
N LEU A 236 9.24 12.76 -17.67
CA LEU A 236 9.80 11.48 -17.28
C LEU A 236 10.31 10.71 -18.50
N ASN A 237 11.33 9.88 -18.31
CA ASN A 237 11.74 8.90 -19.33
C ASN A 237 10.99 7.58 -19.18
N GLU A 238 10.58 7.24 -17.95
CA GLU A 238 9.92 6.00 -17.59
C GLU A 238 8.98 6.26 -16.41
N ILE A 239 7.85 5.56 -16.37
CA ILE A 239 6.97 5.52 -15.21
C ILE A 239 6.42 4.10 -14.99
N THR A 240 6.39 3.71 -13.72
CA THR A 240 5.75 2.48 -13.25
C THR A 240 4.45 2.85 -12.56
N ILE A 241 3.33 2.35 -13.09
CA ILE A 241 1.97 2.55 -12.58
C ILE A 241 1.57 1.29 -11.82
N TYR A 242 1.57 1.37 -10.49
CA TYR A 242 1.10 0.26 -9.64
C TYR A 242 -0.43 0.16 -9.65
N PRO A 243 -0.98 -1.05 -9.40
CA PRO A 243 -2.42 -1.27 -9.33
C PRO A 243 -3.17 -0.30 -8.43
N ALA A 244 -4.42 -0.01 -8.76
CA ALA A 244 -5.24 0.93 -8.00
C ALA A 244 -5.78 0.36 -6.66
N ASN A 245 -5.52 -0.91 -6.35
CA ASN A 245 -5.94 -1.57 -5.13
C ASN A 245 -4.86 -2.57 -4.65
N ASN A 246 -4.81 -2.81 -3.34
CA ASN A 246 -3.92 -3.79 -2.73
C ASN A 246 -4.38 -5.25 -2.92
N PHE A 247 -5.64 -5.46 -3.28
CA PHE A 247 -6.21 -6.79 -3.55
C PHE A 247 -6.40 -6.95 -5.06
N VAL A 248 -5.34 -7.43 -5.69
CA VAL A 248 -5.32 -7.73 -7.13
C VAL A 248 -5.22 -9.23 -7.31
N THR A 249 -5.91 -9.77 -8.31
CA THR A 249 -5.90 -11.19 -8.65
C THR A 249 -5.98 -11.32 -10.16
N THR A 250 -5.34 -12.33 -10.72
CA THR A 250 -5.38 -12.60 -12.16
C THR A 250 -6.73 -13.21 -12.58
N LYS A 251 -7.10 -13.04 -13.85
CA LYS A 251 -8.32 -13.62 -14.42
C LYS A 251 -8.31 -15.16 -14.34
N GLU A 252 -7.15 -15.77 -14.52
CA GLU A 252 -6.95 -17.22 -14.42
C GLU A 252 -7.22 -17.72 -13.00
N ARG A 253 -6.56 -17.14 -11.98
CA ARG A 253 -6.79 -17.49 -10.58
C ARG A 253 -8.24 -17.30 -10.15
N THR A 254 -8.88 -16.23 -10.61
CA THR A 254 -10.31 -15.98 -10.34
C THR A 254 -11.19 -17.10 -10.90
N ARG A 255 -10.94 -17.55 -12.14
CA ARG A 255 -11.71 -18.62 -12.78
C ARG A 255 -11.54 -19.96 -12.05
N ASP A 256 -10.31 -20.29 -11.66
CA ASP A 256 -10.01 -21.52 -10.94
C ASP A 256 -10.65 -21.51 -9.54
N ALA A 257 -10.58 -20.37 -8.85
CA ALA A 257 -11.20 -20.19 -7.54
C ALA A 257 -12.73 -20.36 -7.58
N ILE A 258 -13.41 -19.85 -8.61
CA ILE A 258 -14.87 -20.04 -8.76
C ILE A 258 -15.23 -21.53 -8.82
N THR A 259 -14.43 -22.32 -9.54
CA THR A 259 -14.67 -23.77 -9.66
C THR A 259 -14.48 -24.46 -8.31
N GLN A 260 -13.40 -24.14 -7.59
CA GLN A 260 -13.13 -24.71 -6.26
C GLN A 260 -14.21 -24.32 -5.23
N ILE A 261 -14.65 -23.06 -5.23
CA ILE A 261 -15.74 -22.59 -4.36
C ILE A 261 -17.04 -23.36 -4.65
N GLN A 262 -17.34 -23.62 -5.93
CA GLN A 262 -18.51 -24.40 -6.32
C GLN A 262 -18.41 -25.85 -5.82
N ASP A 263 -17.24 -26.48 -5.92
CA ASP A 263 -17.00 -27.85 -5.45
C ASP A 263 -17.15 -27.93 -3.92
N ASP A 264 -16.48 -27.03 -3.18
CA ASP A 264 -16.57 -26.93 -1.71
C ASP A 264 -18.02 -26.70 -1.25
N MET A 265 -18.76 -25.84 -1.95
CA MET A 265 -20.17 -25.58 -1.67
C MET A 265 -21.03 -26.83 -1.84
N MET A 266 -20.85 -27.57 -2.94
CA MET A 266 -21.61 -28.79 -3.21
C MET A 266 -21.31 -29.91 -2.21
N GLU A 267 -20.04 -30.06 -1.81
CA GLU A 267 -19.65 -30.97 -0.73
C GLU A 267 -20.34 -30.59 0.57
N ARG A 268 -20.33 -29.29 0.91
CA ARG A 268 -20.92 -28.81 2.16
C ARG A 268 -22.43 -28.96 2.23
N VAL A 269 -23.13 -28.70 1.11
CA VAL A 269 -24.57 -28.94 0.96
C VAL A 269 -24.91 -30.42 1.12
N SER A 270 -24.11 -31.31 0.51
CA SER A 270 -24.30 -32.77 0.62
C SER A 270 -24.15 -33.23 2.08
N TYR A 271 -23.10 -32.77 2.77
CA TYR A 271 -22.88 -33.04 4.18
C TYR A 271 -24.07 -32.59 5.06
N PHE A 272 -24.60 -31.37 4.86
CA PHE A 272 -25.73 -30.89 5.64
C PHE A 272 -27.01 -31.70 5.40
N ASN A 273 -27.26 -32.14 4.17
CA ASN A 273 -28.37 -33.05 3.86
C ASN A 273 -28.20 -34.40 4.56
N GLU A 274 -27.00 -34.99 4.56
CA GLU A 274 -26.73 -36.29 5.21
C GLU A 274 -26.97 -36.26 6.72
N ILE A 275 -26.64 -35.16 7.40
CA ILE A 275 -26.86 -35.00 8.85
C ILE A 275 -28.25 -34.45 9.20
N GLY A 276 -29.17 -34.38 8.22
CA GLY A 276 -30.56 -33.96 8.43
C GLY A 276 -30.75 -32.45 8.64
N ARG A 277 -29.79 -31.61 8.25
CA ARG A 277 -29.81 -30.14 8.36
C ARG A 277 -30.21 -29.49 7.04
N GLY A 278 -31.45 -29.74 6.62
CA GLY A 278 -31.95 -29.28 5.31
C GLY A 278 -32.14 -27.76 5.18
N LEU A 279 -32.18 -27.00 6.28
CA LEU A 279 -32.24 -25.53 6.22
C LEU A 279 -30.86 -24.94 5.90
N GLU A 280 -29.79 -25.47 6.48
CA GLU A 280 -28.41 -25.06 6.19
C GLU A 280 -27.90 -25.56 4.82
N ALA A 281 -28.56 -26.56 4.25
CA ALA A 281 -28.26 -27.10 2.91
C ALA A 281 -28.97 -26.37 1.76
N LYS A 282 -29.83 -25.38 2.06
CA LYS A 282 -30.69 -24.70 1.09
C LYS A 282 -30.11 -23.36 0.66
#